data_AF-A0A2L2XR15-F1
#
_entry.id   AF-A0A2L2XR15-F1
#
_cell.length_a   1.000
_cell.length_b   1.000
_cell.length_c   1.000
_cell.angle_alpha   90.00
_cell.angle_beta   90.00
_cell.angle_gamma   90.00
#
_symmetry.space_group_name_H-M   'P 1'
#
loop_
_entity.id
_entity.type
_entity.pdbx_description
1 polymer ?
#
loop_
_entity_poly.entity_id
_entity_poly.type
_entity_poly.pdbx_seq_one_letter_code
_entity_poly.pdbx_strand_id
1 'polypeptide(L)'
;MQSKRLIAHPASLPNPKSTDPENGYDYSHTGLMFEESELSANTTKIVKVGEKDVKDTIEALAEKDDNDLFLSLKPLLITIKKLLSEKQPNRYGFDGKIIREKLLGLIPSNLDLIKLKEALTPDLSFLDPISEMGESIADMPASVRKAFSEKDSSLAEKAENETLKQWIPEFIDSLQGKGYLSLNNHILSVSFLDKRFLAIINEAAKIIFLSATESIENLEARTGLKIDLITTGGGIPENIRFIQVSDLGRNGISRGNQQKRMVKAILDYYRQDDPDNTAFIRFQSHCKDDGDETSLRHFVNSQGTNAIDGVTRLIIDGLPCHNLESLRHDYAIGTGNDPYGEGFNRYVHHQILRVIKQETGRPRANLYRDRIFEIVLLTDYDFSGLIPPNQIKQCKAHEITPLAESVSERTKRLIGEAANRLWESGQKITERAISTVTGMARTTVNRCREFLDEILATFTIKDSYSNCGQAETLTQTDTDLINDATVYLEAASEDSLLTEFGNILEVLDRNQSAALWGFIPIPIRDKLLNQLLAIAT
;
A
#
# COMPACT_ATOMS: atom_id res chain seq x y z
N MET A 1 35.44 25.86 14.02
CA MET A 1 34.17 26.13 13.30
C MET A 1 33.35 27.12 14.13
N GLN A 2 32.91 28.25 13.56
CA GLN A 2 32.20 29.33 14.29
C GLN A 2 30.66 29.27 14.21
N SER A 3 30.08 28.26 13.55
CA SER A 3 28.63 28.06 13.56
C SER A 3 28.21 27.33 14.84
N LYS A 4 27.30 27.91 15.61
CA LYS A 4 26.63 27.22 16.75
C LYS A 4 25.63 26.15 16.29
N ARG A 5 25.37 26.03 14.99
CA ARG A 5 24.44 25.08 14.38
C ARG A 5 25.21 24.12 13.46
N LEU A 6 25.01 22.83 13.67
CA LEU A 6 25.45 21.75 12.79
C LEU A 6 24.22 21.14 12.12
N ILE A 7 24.27 20.93 10.81
CA ILE A 7 23.29 20.14 10.07
C ILE A 7 24.01 18.88 9.62
N ALA A 8 23.56 17.73 10.09
CA ALA A 8 24.17 16.43 9.81
C ALA A 8 23.11 15.34 9.84
N HIS A 9 23.38 14.23 9.14
CA HIS A 9 22.56 13.04 9.27
C HIS A 9 22.72 12.45 10.69
N PRO A 10 21.66 11.90 11.32
CA PRO A 10 21.74 11.32 12.67
C PRO A 10 22.82 10.25 12.84
N ALA A 11 23.06 9.47 11.79
CA ALA A 11 24.14 8.46 11.77
C ALA A 11 25.55 9.08 11.92
N SER A 12 25.74 10.34 11.51
CA SER A 12 27.03 11.05 11.55
C SER A 12 27.28 11.79 12.86
N LEU A 13 26.33 11.77 13.80
CA LEU A 13 26.52 12.38 15.11
C LEU A 13 27.63 11.64 15.89
N PRO A 14 28.48 12.35 16.65
CA PRO A 14 29.54 11.71 17.43
C PRO A 14 28.98 10.78 18.51
N ASN A 15 29.78 9.78 18.91
CA ASN A 15 29.40 8.88 20.00
C ASN A 15 29.16 9.68 21.29
N PRO A 16 28.10 9.37 22.06
CA PRO A 16 27.84 10.01 23.34
C PRO A 16 28.79 9.50 24.44
N LYS A 17 28.95 10.28 25.51
CA LYS A 17 29.87 9.96 26.63
C LYS A 17 29.51 8.65 27.34
N SER A 18 28.23 8.24 27.38
CA SER A 18 27.85 6.93 27.93
C SER A 18 28.37 5.74 27.14
N THR A 19 28.61 5.90 25.83
CA THR A 19 29.11 4.82 24.96
C THR A 19 30.61 4.90 24.73
N ASP A 20 31.20 6.08 24.89
CA ASP A 20 32.63 6.33 24.77
C ASP A 20 33.06 7.36 25.83
N PRO A 21 33.38 6.91 27.07
CA PRO A 21 33.69 7.82 28.17
C PRO A 21 34.90 8.73 27.90
N GLU A 22 35.91 8.21 27.20
CA GLU A 22 37.16 8.93 26.94
C GLU A 22 37.00 9.94 25.80
N ASN A 23 36.50 9.50 24.65
CA ASN A 23 36.48 10.30 23.41
C ASN A 23 35.07 10.74 22.96
N GLY A 24 34.03 10.32 23.67
CA GLY A 24 32.64 10.69 23.36
C GLY A 24 32.35 12.19 23.54
N TYR A 25 31.34 12.65 22.82
CA TYR A 25 30.84 14.02 22.85
C TYR A 25 29.83 14.19 23.99
N ASP A 26 29.90 15.32 24.69
CA ASP A 26 28.98 15.68 25.76
C ASP A 26 27.73 16.37 25.21
N TYR A 27 26.61 15.65 25.23
CA TYR A 27 25.32 16.14 24.75
C TYR A 27 24.51 16.94 25.80
N SER A 28 25.00 17.06 27.04
CA SER A 28 24.27 17.68 28.17
C SER A 28 23.94 19.17 27.99
N HIS A 29 24.57 19.83 27.01
CA HIS A 29 24.30 21.21 26.61
C HIS A 29 23.86 21.35 25.15
N THR A 30 23.51 20.25 24.50
CA THR A 30 23.16 20.19 23.08
C THR A 30 21.65 20.08 22.87
N GLY A 31 21.12 20.94 22.01
CA GLY A 31 19.75 20.82 21.49
C GLY A 31 19.73 20.08 20.15
N LEU A 32 18.94 19.02 20.04
CA LEU A 32 18.76 18.26 18.81
C LEU A 32 17.41 18.60 18.17
N MET A 33 17.41 18.81 16.85
CA MET A 33 16.20 19.03 16.07
C MET A 33 16.15 18.03 14.92
N PHE A 34 15.11 17.21 14.90
CA PHE A 34 14.87 16.18 13.90
C PHE A 34 13.76 16.64 12.96
N GLU A 35 14.12 17.01 11.72
CA GLU A 35 13.16 17.27 10.66
C GLU A 35 12.68 15.95 10.04
N GLU A 36 11.38 15.85 9.74
CA GLU A 36 10.73 14.61 9.31
C GLU A 36 11.07 13.46 10.27
N SER A 37 10.76 13.64 11.56
CA SER A 37 11.18 12.74 12.64
C SER A 37 10.75 11.29 12.45
N GLU A 38 9.62 11.08 11.79
CA GLU A 38 9.18 9.79 11.26
C GLU A 38 10.25 8.99 10.47
N LEU A 39 11.13 9.66 9.72
CA LEU A 39 12.21 9.10 8.91
C LEU A 39 13.57 9.27 9.61
N SER A 40 13.84 10.46 10.14
CA SER A 40 15.16 10.82 10.68
C SER A 40 15.39 10.30 12.10
N ALA A 41 14.35 10.17 12.94
CA ALA A 41 14.46 9.58 14.27
C ALA A 41 14.15 8.07 14.22
N ASN A 42 14.90 7.33 13.39
CA ASN A 42 14.78 5.87 13.33
C ASN A 42 15.68 5.21 14.39
N THR A 43 15.09 4.43 15.29
CA THR A 43 15.81 3.67 16.31
C THR A 43 16.03 2.21 15.90
N THR A 44 15.63 1.83 14.69
CA THR A 44 15.84 0.50 14.13
C THR A 44 17.08 0.48 13.25
N LYS A 45 18.00 -0.44 13.55
CA LYS A 45 19.09 -0.83 12.66
C LYS A 45 18.76 -2.18 12.04
N ILE A 46 19.12 -2.33 10.76
CA ILE A 46 18.94 -3.58 10.01
C ILE A 46 20.28 -3.97 9.40
N VAL A 47 20.74 -5.19 9.69
CA VAL A 47 21.87 -5.80 9.01
C VAL A 47 21.34 -6.85 8.04
N LYS A 48 21.78 -6.77 6.78
CA LYS A 48 21.43 -7.72 5.71
C LYS A 48 22.59 -8.67 5.46
N VAL A 49 22.29 -9.96 5.57
CA VAL A 49 23.24 -11.07 5.56
C VAL A 49 22.89 -12.00 4.40
N GLY A 50 23.81 -12.13 3.45
CA GLY A 50 23.75 -13.09 2.34
C GLY A 50 24.69 -14.28 2.56
N GLU A 51 24.76 -15.16 1.57
CA GLU A 51 25.60 -16.37 1.65
C GLU A 51 27.10 -16.05 1.81
N LYS A 52 27.60 -14.99 1.14
CA LYS A 52 28.98 -14.52 1.29
C LYS A 52 29.29 -14.16 2.75
N ASP A 53 28.44 -13.33 3.35
CA ASP A 53 28.65 -12.87 4.74
C ASP A 53 28.74 -14.04 5.73
N VAL A 54 27.96 -15.10 5.51
CA VAL A 54 28.05 -16.33 6.34
C VAL A 54 29.36 -17.08 6.12
N LYS A 55 29.87 -17.16 4.89
CA LYS A 55 31.17 -17.78 4.60
C LYS A 55 32.30 -17.00 5.26
N ASP A 56 32.32 -15.69 5.07
CA ASP A 56 33.34 -14.80 5.63
C ASP A 56 33.32 -14.88 7.18
N THR A 57 32.14 -15.00 7.79
CA THR A 57 31.99 -15.21 9.25
C THR A 57 32.56 -16.57 9.70
N ILE A 58 32.31 -17.64 8.94
CA ILE A 58 32.84 -18.98 9.24
C ILE A 58 34.36 -18.97 9.14
N GLU A 59 34.92 -18.35 8.09
CA GLU A 59 36.36 -18.24 7.86
C GLU A 59 37.03 -17.44 8.99
N ALA A 60 36.48 -16.25 9.31
CA ALA A 60 37.02 -15.41 10.38
C ALA A 60 37.00 -16.08 11.77
N LEU A 61 35.95 -16.86 12.08
CA LEU A 61 35.88 -17.60 13.34
C LEU A 61 36.81 -18.82 13.35
N ALA A 62 37.07 -19.44 12.20
CA ALA A 62 37.95 -20.59 12.09
C ALA A 62 39.45 -20.20 12.13
N GLU A 63 39.79 -19.00 11.66
CA GLU A 63 41.17 -18.48 11.66
C GLU A 63 41.60 -17.95 13.04
N LYS A 64 40.67 -17.50 13.88
CA LYS A 64 40.99 -17.08 15.24
C LYS A 64 41.22 -18.31 16.13
N ASP A 65 42.28 -18.29 16.95
CA ASP A 65 42.72 -19.37 17.85
C ASP A 65 41.69 -19.81 18.93
N ASP A 66 40.47 -19.25 18.93
CA ASP A 66 39.36 -19.66 19.82
C ASP A 66 38.52 -20.76 19.14
N ASN A 67 39.14 -21.93 18.98
CA ASN A 67 38.54 -23.10 18.33
C ASN A 67 37.25 -23.56 19.03
N ASP A 68 37.14 -23.32 20.34
CA ASP A 68 35.96 -23.68 21.14
C ASP A 68 34.74 -22.81 20.77
N LEU A 69 34.94 -21.51 20.56
CA LEU A 69 33.87 -20.60 20.12
C LEU A 69 33.34 -21.01 18.73
N PHE A 70 34.22 -21.26 17.78
CA PHE A 70 33.82 -21.69 16.43
C PHE A 70 33.08 -23.04 16.45
N LEU A 71 33.62 -24.04 17.17
CA LEU A 71 33.00 -25.36 17.27
C LEU A 71 31.60 -25.29 17.90
N SER A 72 31.40 -24.41 18.88
CA SER A 72 30.09 -24.20 19.50
C SER A 72 29.06 -23.59 18.54
N LEU A 73 29.47 -22.63 17.69
CA LEU A 73 28.58 -21.93 16.76
C LEU A 73 28.37 -22.66 15.42
N LYS A 74 29.25 -23.60 15.08
CA LYS A 74 29.22 -24.34 13.82
C LYS A 74 27.85 -24.95 13.45
N PRO A 75 27.10 -25.61 14.35
CA PRO A 75 25.78 -26.14 14.01
C PRO A 75 24.79 -25.06 13.58
N LEU A 76 24.81 -23.91 14.24
CA LEU A 76 23.97 -22.76 13.92
C LEU A 76 24.34 -22.18 12.54
N LEU A 77 25.63 -21.92 12.31
CA LEU A 77 26.13 -21.33 11.05
C LEU A 77 25.85 -22.20 9.82
N ILE A 78 26.05 -23.52 9.93
CA ILE A 78 25.73 -24.47 8.85
C ILE A 78 24.23 -24.46 8.55
N THR A 79 23.39 -24.42 9.59
CA THR A 79 21.94 -24.40 9.41
C THR A 79 21.47 -23.10 8.76
N ILE A 80 22.05 -21.95 9.16
CA ILE A 80 21.78 -20.66 8.50
C ILE A 80 22.18 -20.71 7.03
N LYS A 81 23.39 -21.20 6.71
CA LYS A 81 23.84 -21.36 5.33
C LYS A 81 22.85 -22.22 4.51
N LYS A 82 22.37 -23.32 5.08
CA LYS A 82 21.37 -24.18 4.45
C LYS A 82 20.05 -23.45 4.20
N LEU A 83 19.56 -22.68 5.17
CA LEU A 83 18.31 -21.90 5.03
C LEU A 83 18.43 -20.81 3.96
N LEU A 84 19.57 -20.13 3.88
CA LEU A 84 19.83 -19.14 2.83
C LEU A 84 19.79 -19.77 1.44
N SER A 85 20.29 -21.00 1.27
CA SER A 85 20.26 -21.71 -0.02
C SER A 85 18.94 -22.44 -0.30
N GLU A 86 18.04 -22.56 0.68
CA GLU A 86 16.78 -23.28 0.53
C GLU A 86 15.79 -22.53 -0.37
N LYS A 87 15.01 -23.28 -1.15
CA LYS A 87 13.90 -22.72 -1.93
C LYS A 87 12.85 -22.17 -0.97
N GLN A 88 12.61 -20.88 -1.09
CA GLN A 88 11.67 -20.17 -0.24
C GLN A 88 10.22 -20.62 -0.51
N PRO A 89 9.37 -20.72 0.54
CA PRO A 89 8.03 -21.29 0.42
C PRO A 89 7.07 -20.43 -0.41
N ASN A 90 7.31 -19.12 -0.45
CA ASN A 90 6.51 -18.15 -1.18
C ASN A 90 7.37 -16.91 -1.51
N ARG A 91 6.78 -15.92 -2.19
CA ARG A 91 7.43 -14.66 -2.59
C ARG A 91 7.91 -13.76 -1.43
N TYR A 92 7.50 -14.06 -0.20
CA TYR A 92 7.84 -13.31 1.01
C TYR A 92 8.90 -14.01 1.87
N GLY A 93 9.24 -15.27 1.55
CA GLY A 93 10.28 -16.01 2.25
C GLY A 93 9.84 -16.60 3.59
N PHE A 94 10.79 -16.71 4.52
CA PHE A 94 10.55 -17.15 5.90
C PHE A 94 10.42 -15.94 6.83
N ASP A 95 9.37 -15.95 7.65
CA ASP A 95 9.18 -14.94 8.68
C ASP A 95 9.99 -15.25 9.96
N GLY A 96 10.00 -14.29 10.88
CA GLY A 96 10.76 -14.40 12.13
C GLY A 96 10.31 -15.55 13.04
N LYS A 97 9.03 -15.97 12.97
CA LYS A 97 8.52 -17.12 13.75
C LYS A 97 9.17 -18.41 13.26
N ILE A 98 9.12 -18.66 11.96
CA ILE A 98 9.70 -19.87 11.35
C ILE A 98 11.22 -19.91 11.55
N ILE A 99 11.91 -18.78 11.40
CA ILE A 99 13.37 -18.70 11.63
C ILE A 99 13.71 -19.04 13.08
N ARG A 100 12.96 -18.49 14.04
CA ARG A 100 13.17 -18.76 15.47
C ARG A 100 12.93 -20.22 15.81
N GLU A 101 11.83 -20.81 15.34
CA GLU A 101 11.52 -22.23 15.55
C GLU A 101 12.64 -23.15 15.07
N LYS A 102 13.25 -22.84 13.92
CA LYS A 102 14.31 -23.66 13.32
C LYS A 102 15.68 -23.47 13.98
N LEU A 103 15.97 -22.29 14.54
CA LEU A 103 17.35 -21.91 14.92
C LEU A 103 17.55 -21.67 16.42
N LEU A 104 16.51 -21.36 17.18
CA LEU A 104 16.64 -21.02 18.61
C LEU A 104 17.27 -22.16 19.42
N GLY A 105 16.93 -23.41 19.11
CA GLY A 105 17.49 -24.59 19.78
C GLY A 105 18.96 -24.88 19.45
N LEU A 106 19.55 -24.16 18.49
CA LEU A 106 20.95 -24.32 18.08
C LEU A 106 21.88 -23.29 18.74
N ILE A 107 21.35 -22.39 19.58
CA ILE A 107 22.16 -21.41 20.32
C ILE A 107 22.90 -22.14 21.45
N PRO A 108 24.23 -22.02 21.55
CA PRO A 108 24.99 -22.64 22.64
C PRO A 108 24.64 -22.03 24.00
N SER A 109 24.44 -22.88 25.02
CA SER A 109 24.03 -22.45 26.36
C SER A 109 25.06 -21.57 27.09
N ASN A 110 26.34 -21.72 26.76
CA ASN A 110 27.47 -21.05 27.42
C ASN A 110 28.16 -20.03 26.51
N LEU A 111 27.44 -19.47 25.53
CA LEU A 111 28.03 -18.53 24.58
C LEU A 111 28.40 -17.20 25.25
N ASP A 112 29.67 -16.84 25.17
CA ASP A 112 30.16 -15.52 25.57
C ASP A 112 29.99 -14.52 24.42
N LEU A 113 28.93 -13.70 24.48
CA LEU A 113 28.63 -12.70 23.47
C LEU A 113 29.67 -11.56 23.39
N ILE A 114 30.41 -11.30 24.47
CA ILE A 114 31.44 -10.26 24.50
C ILE A 114 32.64 -10.75 23.69
N LYS A 115 33.13 -11.95 24.00
CA LYS A 115 34.20 -12.59 23.21
C LYS A 115 33.83 -12.74 21.74
N LEU A 116 32.58 -13.08 21.45
CA LEU A 116 32.11 -13.18 20.07
C LEU A 116 32.16 -11.84 19.32
N LYS A 117 31.83 -10.73 20.00
CA LYS A 117 31.95 -9.39 19.42
C LYS A 117 33.41 -9.04 19.13
N GLU A 118 34.32 -9.30 20.07
CA GLU A 118 35.76 -9.10 19.88
C GLU A 118 36.30 -9.98 18.73
N ALA A 119 35.88 -11.24 18.66
CA ALA A 119 36.24 -12.17 17.60
C ALA A 119 35.74 -11.74 16.22
N LEU A 120 34.61 -11.04 16.13
CA LEU A 120 34.06 -10.55 14.86
C LEU A 120 34.38 -9.08 14.57
N THR A 121 35.22 -8.44 15.39
CA THR A 121 35.60 -7.04 15.14
C THR A 121 36.47 -6.95 13.89
N PRO A 122 36.02 -6.25 12.83
CA PRO A 122 36.81 -6.10 11.62
C PRO A 122 37.95 -5.12 11.85
N ASP A 123 39.02 -5.29 11.08
CA ASP A 123 40.04 -4.26 10.98
C ASP A 123 39.51 -3.11 10.10
N LEU A 124 39.33 -1.94 10.72
CA LEU A 124 38.91 -0.71 10.06
C LEU A 124 40.07 0.27 9.85
N SER A 125 41.33 -0.16 10.03
CA SER A 125 42.51 0.68 9.85
C SER A 125 42.58 1.34 8.47
N PHE A 126 42.02 0.70 7.43
CA PHE A 126 41.94 1.28 6.09
C PHE A 126 41.01 2.50 5.98
N LEU A 127 40.12 2.71 6.95
CA LEU A 127 39.30 3.92 7.07
C LEU A 127 40.04 5.05 7.79
N ASP A 128 41.18 4.75 8.44
CA ASP A 128 41.99 5.75 9.10
C ASP A 128 42.90 6.45 8.09
N PRO A 129 42.61 7.71 7.74
CA PRO A 129 43.40 8.45 6.77
C PRO A 129 44.78 8.86 7.30
N ILE A 130 45.01 8.73 8.62
CA ILE A 130 46.32 8.96 9.25
C ILE A 130 47.32 7.92 8.72
N SER A 131 46.86 6.70 8.43
CA SER A 131 47.72 5.57 8.03
C SER A 131 48.41 5.77 6.67
N GLU A 132 47.78 6.49 5.72
CA GLU A 132 48.36 6.75 4.41
C GLU A 132 49.26 8.00 4.37
N MET A 133 49.03 9.01 5.22
CA MET A 133 49.62 10.35 5.03
C MET A 133 50.29 10.96 6.27
N GLY A 134 50.25 10.30 7.45
CA GLY A 134 50.94 10.76 8.65
C GLY A 134 50.36 12.00 9.36
N GLU A 135 49.26 12.57 8.84
CA GLU A 135 48.50 13.66 9.45
C GLU A 135 46.98 13.37 9.39
N SER A 136 46.23 13.83 10.38
CA SER A 136 44.78 13.66 10.43
C SER A 136 44.06 14.54 9.41
N ILE A 137 43.10 13.98 8.67
CA ILE A 137 42.23 14.75 7.75
C ILE A 137 41.50 15.89 8.47
N ALA A 138 41.22 15.75 9.77
CA ALA A 138 40.58 16.80 10.56
C ALA A 138 41.41 18.09 10.59
N ASP A 139 42.73 17.96 10.57
CA ASP A 139 43.70 19.06 10.65
C ASP A 139 44.08 19.64 9.28
N MET A 140 43.61 19.02 8.19
CA MET A 140 43.91 19.44 6.83
C MET A 140 43.04 20.62 6.34
N PRO A 141 43.55 21.45 5.40
CA PRO A 141 42.78 22.51 4.76
C PRO A 141 41.50 22.01 4.07
N ALA A 142 40.46 22.85 4.03
CA ALA A 142 39.16 22.48 3.49
C ALA A 142 39.18 22.04 2.00
N SER A 143 40.08 22.58 1.19
CA SER A 143 40.31 22.18 -0.20
C SER A 143 40.84 20.76 -0.33
N VAL A 144 41.70 20.35 0.61
CA VAL A 144 42.28 19.01 0.67
C VAL A 144 41.24 18.01 1.16
N ARG A 145 40.47 18.35 2.20
CA ARG A 145 39.33 17.53 2.67
C ARG A 145 38.30 17.23 1.58
N LYS A 146 38.06 18.20 0.68
CA LYS A 146 37.15 18.03 -0.45
C LYS A 146 37.67 17.07 -1.53
N ALA A 147 38.99 16.91 -1.67
CA ALA A 147 39.55 15.91 -2.58
C ALA A 147 39.35 14.47 -2.07
N PHE A 148 39.13 14.28 -0.76
CA PHE A 148 38.85 12.97 -0.17
C PHE A 148 37.39 12.51 -0.37
N SER A 149 36.44 13.41 -0.70
CA SER A 149 35.05 13.00 -0.94
C SER A 149 34.86 12.18 -2.22
N GLU A 150 35.79 12.26 -3.19
CA GLU A 150 35.80 11.36 -4.36
C GLU A 150 36.37 9.98 -4.03
N LYS A 151 37.23 9.86 -3.00
CA LYS A 151 37.68 8.57 -2.46
C LYS A 151 36.57 7.87 -1.65
N ASP A 152 35.59 8.61 -1.11
CA ASP A 152 34.52 8.05 -0.27
C ASP A 152 33.67 6.99 -0.97
N SER A 153 33.40 7.10 -2.28
CA SER A 153 32.61 6.06 -2.98
C SER A 153 33.39 4.76 -3.12
N SER A 154 34.69 4.82 -3.44
CA SER A 154 35.56 3.65 -3.48
C SER A 154 35.82 3.06 -2.09
N LEU A 155 35.94 3.91 -1.06
CA LEU A 155 36.07 3.48 0.35
C LEU A 155 34.79 2.83 0.85
N ALA A 156 33.62 3.35 0.47
CA ALA A 156 32.33 2.76 0.80
C ALA A 156 32.15 1.40 0.12
N GLU A 157 32.50 1.28 -1.16
CA GLU A 157 32.48 0.00 -1.89
C GLU A 157 33.46 -1.01 -1.28
N LYS A 158 34.67 -0.56 -0.90
CA LYS A 158 35.65 -1.38 -0.20
C LYS A 158 35.12 -1.82 1.16
N ALA A 159 34.54 -0.91 1.94
CA ALA A 159 33.94 -1.23 3.24
C ALA A 159 32.79 -2.24 3.09
N GLU A 160 31.92 -2.07 2.09
CA GLU A 160 30.80 -2.97 1.84
C GLU A 160 31.24 -4.38 1.41
N ASN A 161 32.34 -4.49 0.64
CA ASN A 161 32.78 -5.74 0.05
C ASN A 161 33.85 -6.50 0.84
N GLU A 162 34.67 -5.80 1.62
CA GLU A 162 35.87 -6.36 2.28
C GLU A 162 35.75 -6.36 3.81
N THR A 163 34.80 -5.63 4.40
CA THR A 163 34.66 -5.57 5.86
C THR A 163 33.79 -6.72 6.36
N LEU A 164 34.29 -7.47 7.33
CA LEU A 164 33.52 -8.50 8.02
C LEU A 164 32.31 -7.87 8.74
N LYS A 165 31.10 -8.28 8.36
CA LYS A 165 29.87 -7.80 9.02
C LYS A 165 29.74 -8.39 10.42
N GLN A 166 29.59 -7.53 11.42
CA GLN A 166 29.21 -7.94 12.76
C GLN A 166 27.69 -8.15 12.82
N TRP A 167 27.24 -9.38 12.62
CA TRP A 167 25.80 -9.69 12.61
C TRP A 167 25.40 -10.82 13.57
N ILE A 168 26.31 -11.74 13.92
CA ILE A 168 25.99 -12.89 14.77
C ILE A 168 25.49 -12.47 16.17
N PRO A 169 26.15 -11.55 16.90
CA PRO A 169 25.69 -11.20 18.25
C PRO A 169 24.25 -10.65 18.23
N GLU A 170 23.97 -9.75 17.31
CA GLU A 170 22.68 -9.11 17.10
C GLU A 170 21.63 -10.12 16.61
N PHE A 171 22.05 -11.09 15.79
CA PHE A 171 21.21 -12.20 15.34
C PHE A 171 20.81 -13.12 16.50
N ILE A 172 21.75 -13.45 17.39
CA ILE A 172 21.48 -14.28 18.57
C ILE A 172 20.55 -13.56 19.54
N ASP A 173 20.80 -12.28 19.83
CA ASP A 173 19.90 -11.44 20.62
C ASP A 173 18.49 -11.38 19.98
N SER A 174 18.41 -11.28 18.65
CA SER A 174 17.15 -11.29 17.92
C SER A 174 16.42 -12.63 18.04
N LEU A 175 17.13 -13.76 17.88
CA LEU A 175 16.57 -15.10 18.11
C LEU A 175 16.07 -15.29 19.54
N GLN A 176 16.65 -14.58 20.52
CA GLN A 176 16.21 -14.58 21.92
C GLN A 176 15.06 -13.60 22.21
N GLY A 177 14.63 -12.80 21.23
CA GLY A 177 13.46 -11.92 21.34
C GLY A 177 13.77 -10.44 21.50
N LYS A 178 15.05 -10.05 21.45
CA LYS A 178 15.48 -8.64 21.53
C LYS A 178 15.58 -7.95 20.16
N GLY A 179 14.99 -8.57 19.14
CA GLY A 179 15.08 -8.14 17.75
C GLY A 179 14.10 -8.88 16.87
N TYR A 180 14.09 -8.55 15.58
CA TYR A 180 13.22 -9.16 14.58
C TYR A 180 14.02 -9.69 13.39
N LEU A 181 13.55 -10.80 12.81
CA LEU A 181 14.25 -11.57 11.80
C LEU A 181 13.31 -11.81 10.61
N SER A 182 13.86 -11.77 9.40
CA SER A 182 13.16 -12.23 8.21
C SER A 182 14.16 -12.74 7.19
N LEU A 183 13.79 -13.73 6.39
CA LEU A 183 14.62 -14.26 5.31
C LEU A 183 13.81 -14.19 4.02
N ASN A 184 14.21 -13.30 3.10
CA ASN A 184 13.54 -13.12 1.81
C ASN A 184 14.59 -12.98 0.71
N ASN A 185 14.35 -13.58 -0.46
CA ASN A 185 15.27 -13.56 -1.61
C ASN A 185 16.71 -13.93 -1.24
N HIS A 186 16.89 -14.97 -0.42
CA HIS A 186 18.20 -15.45 0.05
C HIS A 186 18.98 -14.43 0.90
N ILE A 187 18.31 -13.41 1.45
CA ILE A 187 18.89 -12.41 2.34
C ILE A 187 18.22 -12.51 3.71
N LEU A 188 19.01 -12.83 4.73
CA LEU A 188 18.61 -12.76 6.12
C LEU A 188 18.72 -11.30 6.59
N SER A 189 17.61 -10.73 7.02
CA SER A 189 17.57 -9.39 7.62
C SER A 189 17.44 -9.54 9.13
N VAL A 190 18.36 -8.90 9.86
CA VAL A 190 18.45 -8.90 11.31
C VAL A 190 18.25 -7.47 11.79
N SER A 191 17.14 -7.23 12.48
CA SER A 191 16.82 -5.90 13.00
C SER A 191 16.92 -5.84 14.50
N PHE A 192 17.49 -4.75 14.99
CA PHE A 192 17.78 -4.52 16.39
C PHE A 192 17.79 -3.02 16.71
N LEU A 193 17.72 -2.70 17.99
CA LEU A 193 17.67 -1.34 18.49
C LEU A 193 19.02 -0.61 18.31
N ASP A 194 19.00 0.61 17.78
CA ASP A 194 20.15 1.50 17.73
C ASP A 194 20.41 2.12 19.10
N LYS A 195 21.09 1.35 19.96
CA LYS A 195 21.48 1.77 21.31
C LYS A 195 22.28 3.08 21.32
N ARG A 196 23.11 3.31 20.30
CA ARG A 196 23.92 4.53 20.17
C ARG A 196 23.02 5.74 19.94
N PHE A 197 22.08 5.64 19.01
CA PHE A 197 21.16 6.73 18.72
C PHE A 197 20.26 7.05 19.93
N LEU A 198 19.76 6.02 20.62
CA LEU A 198 19.01 6.22 21.87
C LEU A 198 19.84 6.87 22.97
N ALA A 199 21.11 6.49 23.13
CA ALA A 199 22.00 7.14 24.09
C ALA A 199 22.19 8.63 23.77
N ILE A 200 22.37 8.99 22.50
CA ILE A 200 22.45 10.39 22.05
C ILE A 200 21.17 11.16 22.41
N ILE A 201 20.01 10.58 22.11
CA ILE A 201 18.71 11.16 22.43
C ILE A 201 18.59 11.38 23.95
N ASN A 202 18.95 10.39 24.76
CA ASN A 202 18.79 10.46 26.21
C ASN A 202 19.78 11.43 26.91
N GLU A 203 20.96 11.67 26.33
CA GLU A 203 21.93 12.62 26.88
C GLU A 203 21.70 14.07 26.42
N ALA A 204 20.94 14.28 25.35
CA ALA A 204 20.69 15.61 24.81
C ALA A 204 19.89 16.48 25.79
N ALA A 205 20.34 17.72 25.98
CA ALA A 205 19.69 18.70 26.85
C ALA A 205 18.25 19.01 26.44
N LYS A 206 17.99 19.01 25.12
CA LYS A 206 16.68 19.30 24.55
C LYS A 206 16.53 18.60 23.20
N ILE A 207 15.33 18.09 22.94
CA ILE A 207 15.00 17.44 21.68
C ILE A 207 13.73 18.05 21.12
N ILE A 208 13.75 18.34 19.81
CA ILE A 208 12.62 18.88 19.07
C ILE A 208 12.39 17.95 17.87
N PHE A 209 11.23 17.32 17.83
CA PHE A 209 10.79 16.52 16.70
C PHE A 209 9.84 17.36 15.84
N LEU A 210 10.16 17.50 14.56
CA LEU A 210 9.34 18.21 13.60
C LEU A 210 8.74 17.19 12.63
N SER A 211 7.43 17.02 12.70
CA SER A 211 6.67 16.13 11.82
C SER A 211 5.31 16.73 11.47
N ALA A 212 4.87 16.48 10.24
CA ALA A 212 3.51 16.80 9.79
C ALA A 212 2.51 15.66 10.04
N THR A 213 3.02 14.44 10.28
CA THR A 213 2.21 13.22 10.09
C THR A 213 2.53 12.06 11.04
N GLU A 214 3.57 12.16 11.86
CA GLU A 214 3.87 11.15 12.88
C GLU A 214 2.87 11.22 14.04
N SER A 215 2.58 10.07 14.64
CA SER A 215 1.78 10.00 15.88
C SER A 215 2.70 10.11 17.10
N ILE A 216 2.25 10.81 18.14
CA ILE A 216 2.99 10.91 19.41
C ILE A 216 3.26 9.50 19.96
N GLU A 217 2.25 8.63 19.95
CA GLU A 217 2.31 7.29 20.53
C GLU A 217 3.43 6.45 19.90
N ASN A 218 3.54 6.45 18.56
CA ASN A 218 4.62 5.74 17.88
C ASN A 218 5.99 6.35 18.17
N LEU A 219 6.09 7.68 18.29
CA LEU A 219 7.36 8.37 18.52
C LEU A 219 7.85 8.17 19.95
N GLU A 220 6.95 8.24 20.94
CA GLU A 220 7.22 7.92 22.34
C GLU A 220 7.61 6.44 22.49
N ALA A 221 6.88 5.52 21.87
CA ALA A 221 7.22 4.10 21.88
C ALA A 221 8.64 3.85 21.31
N ARG A 222 8.96 4.50 20.19
CA ARG A 222 10.24 4.35 19.48
C ARG A 222 11.42 4.90 20.25
N THR A 223 11.24 6.06 20.88
CA THR A 223 12.33 6.79 21.56
C THR A 223 12.42 6.49 23.05
N GLY A 224 11.36 5.97 23.66
CA GLY A 224 11.24 5.81 25.11
C GLY A 224 11.04 7.14 25.87
N LEU A 225 10.85 8.24 25.15
CA LEU A 225 10.66 9.56 25.74
C LEU A 225 9.17 9.86 25.95
N LYS A 226 8.88 10.75 26.90
CA LYS A 226 7.59 11.45 26.98
C LYS A 226 7.68 12.75 26.19
N ILE A 227 6.74 12.98 25.28
CA ILE A 227 6.80 14.05 24.29
C ILE A 227 5.62 15.01 24.47
N ASP A 228 5.92 16.29 24.66
CA ASP A 228 4.92 17.34 24.67
C ASP A 228 4.56 17.75 23.22
N LEU A 229 3.30 17.53 22.83
CA LEU A 229 2.82 17.92 21.50
C LEU A 229 2.55 19.41 21.42
N ILE A 230 3.17 20.05 20.43
CA ILE A 230 2.80 21.38 19.96
C ILE A 230 2.29 21.23 18.53
N THR A 231 0.98 21.42 18.33
CA THR A 231 0.37 21.37 17.00
C THR A 231 0.05 22.78 16.49
N THR A 232 0.46 23.06 15.26
CA THR A 232 0.12 24.29 14.52
C THR A 232 -0.69 23.98 13.26
N GLY A 233 -1.02 22.70 13.03
CA GLY A 233 -1.70 22.21 11.83
C GLY A 233 -3.23 22.24 11.94
N GLY A 234 -3.89 22.48 10.81
CA GLY A 234 -5.34 22.34 10.66
C GLY A 234 -5.76 21.01 10.05
N GLY A 235 -7.06 20.75 10.02
CA GLY A 235 -7.65 19.63 9.28
C GLY A 235 -7.53 19.80 7.75
N ILE A 236 -8.09 18.84 7.02
CA ILE A 236 -8.21 18.94 5.56
C ILE A 236 -9.04 20.19 5.21
N PRO A 237 -8.54 21.08 4.33
CA PRO A 237 -9.28 22.27 3.93
C PRO A 237 -10.65 21.96 3.32
N GLU A 238 -11.65 22.81 3.59
CA GLU A 238 -13.01 22.64 3.08
C GLU A 238 -13.13 22.74 1.55
N ASN A 239 -12.17 23.41 0.91
CA ASN A 239 -12.12 23.61 -0.53
C ASN A 239 -11.50 22.44 -1.31
N ILE A 240 -11.28 21.28 -0.67
CA ILE A 240 -10.84 20.06 -1.35
C ILE A 240 -12.02 19.10 -1.51
N ARG A 241 -12.18 18.56 -2.73
CA ARG A 241 -13.11 17.48 -3.07
C ARG A 241 -12.32 16.24 -3.43
N PHE A 242 -12.67 15.12 -2.82
CA PHE A 242 -12.04 13.83 -3.11
C PHE A 242 -12.95 12.98 -3.99
N ILE A 243 -12.34 12.33 -4.98
CA ILE A 243 -12.96 11.30 -5.80
C ILE A 243 -12.19 10.01 -5.56
N GLN A 244 -12.85 8.96 -5.09
CA GLN A 244 -12.25 7.65 -4.87
C GLN A 244 -12.80 6.66 -5.90
N VAL A 245 -11.89 6.01 -6.64
CA VAL A 245 -12.27 4.98 -7.62
C VAL A 245 -12.34 3.61 -6.94
N SER A 246 -13.56 3.09 -6.77
CA SER A 246 -13.83 1.93 -5.89
C SER A 246 -13.71 0.57 -6.57
N ASP A 247 -13.51 0.49 -7.89
CA ASP A 247 -13.48 -0.76 -8.67
C ASP A 247 -12.08 -1.12 -9.22
N LEU A 248 -11.03 -0.43 -8.76
CA LEU A 248 -9.63 -0.71 -9.10
C LEU A 248 -8.91 -1.60 -8.07
N GLY A 249 -9.54 -1.89 -6.93
CA GLY A 249 -8.88 -2.50 -5.78
C GLY A 249 -7.75 -1.60 -5.23
N ARG A 250 -6.81 -2.15 -4.46
CA ARG A 250 -5.70 -1.37 -3.87
C ARG A 250 -4.80 -0.66 -4.90
N ASN A 251 -4.78 -1.15 -6.14
CA ASN A 251 -4.03 -0.58 -7.26
C ASN A 251 -2.54 -0.28 -6.95
N GLY A 252 -1.86 -1.16 -6.21
CA GLY A 252 -0.47 -0.98 -5.78
C GLY A 252 0.59 -1.15 -6.89
N ILE A 253 1.82 -1.45 -6.51
CA ILE A 253 2.96 -1.66 -7.43
C ILE A 253 2.70 -2.82 -8.40
N SER A 254 2.08 -3.92 -7.94
CA SER A 254 1.75 -5.05 -8.79
C SER A 254 0.32 -4.93 -9.31
N ARG A 255 0.16 -4.84 -10.64
CA ARG A 255 -1.12 -4.67 -11.32
C ARG A 255 -1.31 -5.74 -12.40
N GLY A 256 -2.52 -6.27 -12.52
CA GLY A 256 -2.91 -7.09 -13.67
C GLY A 256 -3.12 -6.24 -14.94
N ASN A 257 -3.13 -6.87 -16.11
CA ASN A 257 -3.28 -6.18 -17.41
C ASN A 257 -4.56 -5.32 -17.49
N GLN A 258 -5.66 -5.80 -16.89
CA GLN A 258 -6.90 -5.03 -16.84
C GLN A 258 -6.75 -3.74 -16.03
N GLN A 259 -6.19 -3.80 -14.82
CA GLN A 259 -5.95 -2.62 -13.98
C GLN A 259 -5.01 -1.63 -14.69
N LYS A 260 -3.91 -2.11 -15.29
CA LYS A 260 -2.99 -1.27 -16.07
C LYS A 260 -3.73 -0.50 -17.17
N ARG A 261 -4.58 -1.17 -17.95
CA ARG A 261 -5.38 -0.52 -19.01
C ARG A 261 -6.35 0.52 -18.45
N MET A 262 -7.12 0.17 -17.41
CA MET A 262 -8.13 1.06 -16.84
C MET A 262 -7.49 2.32 -16.25
N VAL A 263 -6.42 2.16 -15.46
CA VAL A 263 -5.66 3.29 -14.92
C VAL A 263 -5.10 4.15 -16.03
N LYS A 264 -4.47 3.56 -17.05
CA LYS A 264 -3.93 4.32 -18.18
C LYS A 264 -5.02 5.17 -18.86
N ALA A 265 -6.21 4.60 -19.08
CA ALA A 265 -7.33 5.33 -19.66
C ALA A 265 -7.76 6.54 -18.82
N ILE A 266 -7.79 6.40 -17.48
CA ILE A 266 -8.09 7.50 -16.57
C ILE A 266 -6.98 8.57 -16.60
N LEU A 267 -5.72 8.16 -16.58
CA LEU A 267 -4.58 9.08 -16.63
C LEU A 267 -4.56 9.87 -17.94
N ASP A 268 -4.74 9.18 -19.07
CA ASP A 268 -4.81 9.81 -20.39
C ASP A 268 -5.99 10.80 -20.48
N TYR A 269 -7.14 10.45 -19.91
CA TYR A 269 -8.31 11.34 -19.83
C TYR A 269 -7.96 12.65 -19.10
N TYR A 270 -7.43 12.58 -17.88
CA TYR A 270 -7.09 13.78 -17.12
C TYR A 270 -5.95 14.61 -17.72
N ARG A 271 -4.99 13.96 -18.39
CA ARG A 271 -3.93 14.66 -19.13
C ARG A 271 -4.47 15.45 -20.32
N GLN A 272 -5.57 15.02 -20.92
CA GLN A 272 -6.19 15.68 -22.07
C GLN A 272 -7.21 16.74 -21.64
N ASP A 273 -7.88 16.54 -20.50
CA ASP A 273 -8.93 17.42 -19.98
C ASP A 273 -8.39 18.78 -19.53
N ASP A 274 -7.39 18.80 -18.65
CA ASP A 274 -6.78 20.04 -18.11
C ASP A 274 -5.30 19.84 -17.78
N PRO A 275 -4.42 19.76 -18.80
CA PRO A 275 -3.01 19.42 -18.61
C PRO A 275 -2.26 20.39 -17.70
N ASP A 276 -2.60 21.68 -17.73
CA ASP A 276 -1.85 22.73 -17.03
C ASP A 276 -2.17 22.78 -15.54
N ASN A 277 -3.36 22.31 -15.14
CA ASN A 277 -3.76 22.26 -13.72
C ASN A 277 -3.94 20.83 -13.19
N THR A 278 -3.35 19.84 -13.86
CA THR A 278 -3.40 18.44 -13.43
C THR A 278 -2.00 17.90 -13.13
N ALA A 279 -1.80 17.46 -11.89
CA ALA A 279 -0.62 16.75 -11.45
C ALA A 279 -0.90 15.29 -11.14
N PHE A 280 0.16 14.48 -11.19
CA PHE A 280 0.11 13.05 -10.93
C PHE A 280 1.18 12.65 -9.92
N ILE A 281 0.82 11.80 -8.97
CA ILE A 281 1.77 11.07 -8.12
C ILE A 281 1.54 9.57 -8.36
N ARG A 282 2.61 8.86 -8.74
CA ARG A 282 2.53 7.46 -9.18
C ARG A 282 3.70 6.64 -8.66
N PHE A 283 3.64 5.31 -8.78
CA PHE A 283 4.81 4.48 -8.49
C PHE A 283 5.88 4.64 -9.57
N GLN A 284 7.15 4.69 -9.16
CA GLN A 284 8.28 4.83 -10.08
C GLN A 284 8.33 3.72 -11.15
N SER A 285 7.94 2.48 -10.82
CA SER A 285 7.88 1.39 -11.79
C SER A 285 6.89 1.68 -12.91
N HIS A 286 5.71 2.23 -12.58
CA HIS A 286 4.67 2.55 -13.57
C HIS A 286 5.08 3.75 -14.43
N CYS A 287 5.74 4.75 -13.84
CA CYS A 287 6.34 5.83 -14.61
C CYS A 287 7.35 5.31 -15.64
N LYS A 288 8.23 4.38 -15.26
CA LYS A 288 9.22 3.78 -16.16
C LYS A 288 8.56 2.95 -17.26
N ASP A 289 7.62 2.07 -16.89
CA ASP A 289 6.89 1.22 -17.84
C ASP A 289 6.16 2.05 -18.91
N ASP A 290 5.63 3.23 -18.53
CA ASP A 290 4.86 4.12 -19.41
C ASP A 290 5.70 5.20 -20.09
N GLY A 291 7.01 5.31 -19.82
CA GLY A 291 7.86 6.40 -20.32
C GLY A 291 7.45 7.79 -19.81
N ASP A 292 6.90 7.85 -18.60
CA ASP A 292 6.34 9.05 -17.98
C ASP A 292 7.36 9.76 -17.09
N GLU A 293 7.85 10.90 -17.56
CA GLU A 293 8.85 11.72 -16.89
C GLU A 293 8.25 12.91 -16.11
N THR A 294 6.96 13.21 -16.29
CA THR A 294 6.32 14.40 -15.72
C THR A 294 5.66 14.13 -14.38
N SER A 295 5.23 12.90 -14.13
CA SER A 295 4.61 12.52 -12.86
C SER A 295 5.61 12.53 -11.70
N LEU A 296 5.17 13.03 -10.55
CA LEU A 296 5.85 12.81 -9.29
C LEU A 296 5.74 11.34 -8.89
N ARG A 297 6.69 10.89 -8.08
CA ARG A 297 6.87 9.48 -7.70
C ARG A 297 6.68 9.33 -6.20
N HIS A 298 5.79 8.42 -5.80
CA HIS A 298 5.63 8.02 -4.39
C HIS A 298 7.01 7.71 -3.79
N PHE A 299 7.26 8.22 -2.58
CA PHE A 299 8.49 7.97 -1.80
C PHE A 299 9.81 8.45 -2.41
N VAL A 300 9.78 9.19 -3.53
CA VAL A 300 11.01 9.64 -4.21
C VAL A 300 11.06 11.16 -4.29
N ASN A 301 10.26 11.75 -5.18
CA ASN A 301 10.26 13.20 -5.41
C ASN A 301 8.89 13.84 -5.15
N SER A 302 7.89 13.07 -4.69
CA SER A 302 6.65 13.62 -4.13
C SER A 302 6.81 14.14 -2.69
N GLN A 303 7.91 13.78 -2.02
CA GLN A 303 8.25 14.23 -0.67
C GLN A 303 9.08 15.53 -0.73
N GLY A 304 8.77 16.49 0.14
CA GLY A 304 9.54 17.74 0.26
C GLY A 304 9.50 18.68 -0.96
N THR A 305 8.59 18.47 -1.91
CA THR A 305 8.51 19.28 -3.15
C THR A 305 7.40 20.34 -3.12
N ASN A 306 7.64 21.46 -3.80
CA ASN A 306 6.65 22.50 -4.10
C ASN A 306 6.24 22.51 -5.58
N ALA A 307 6.62 21.47 -6.35
CA ALA A 307 6.41 21.42 -7.80
C ALA A 307 4.95 21.51 -8.24
N ILE A 308 4.00 21.20 -7.34
CA ILE A 308 2.57 21.18 -7.63
C ILE A 308 1.78 22.13 -6.72
N ASP A 309 2.43 23.15 -6.16
CA ASP A 309 1.80 24.23 -5.39
C ASP A 309 0.76 24.95 -6.26
N GLY A 310 -0.48 25.03 -5.79
CA GLY A 310 -1.58 25.73 -6.49
C GLY A 310 -2.22 24.96 -7.64
N VAL A 311 -1.75 23.75 -7.97
CA VAL A 311 -2.35 22.87 -8.99
C VAL A 311 -3.71 22.38 -8.49
N THR A 312 -4.79 22.68 -9.22
CA THR A 312 -6.16 22.44 -8.74
C THR A 312 -6.60 20.98 -8.82
N ARG A 313 -5.94 20.15 -9.63
CA ARG A 313 -6.26 18.71 -9.73
C ARG A 313 -5.02 17.84 -9.46
N LEU A 314 -5.17 16.88 -8.56
CA LEU A 314 -4.13 15.90 -8.22
C LEU A 314 -4.67 14.47 -8.35
N ILE A 315 -4.02 13.65 -9.17
CA ILE A 315 -4.31 12.22 -9.27
C ILE A 315 -3.24 11.45 -8.50
N ILE A 316 -3.68 10.67 -7.52
CA ILE A 316 -2.84 9.74 -6.75
C ILE A 316 -3.08 8.33 -7.29
N ASP A 317 -2.11 7.80 -8.02
CA ASP A 317 -2.19 6.52 -8.73
C ASP A 317 -1.75 5.34 -7.86
N GLY A 318 -2.72 4.83 -7.09
CA GLY A 318 -2.56 3.63 -6.27
C GLY A 318 -2.31 3.92 -4.80
N LEU A 319 -2.37 2.87 -3.98
CA LEU A 319 -2.15 2.98 -2.54
C LEU A 319 -0.66 2.93 -2.21
N PRO A 320 -0.04 3.99 -1.68
CA PRO A 320 1.37 4.04 -1.34
C PRO A 320 1.64 3.21 -0.07
N CYS A 321 1.74 1.89 -0.25
CA CYS A 321 2.12 0.96 0.80
C CYS A 321 3.63 0.70 0.73
N HIS A 322 4.34 1.00 1.82
CA HIS A 322 5.73 0.57 1.98
C HIS A 322 5.82 -0.96 1.98
N ASN A 323 7.05 -1.47 1.83
CA ASN A 323 7.31 -2.89 1.98
C ASN A 323 6.86 -3.36 3.36
N LEU A 324 5.90 -4.31 3.40
CA LEU A 324 5.31 -4.77 4.66
C LEU A 324 6.34 -5.39 5.59
N GLU A 325 7.35 -6.09 5.06
CA GLU A 325 8.39 -6.70 5.89
C GLU A 325 9.26 -5.62 6.53
N SER A 326 9.63 -4.57 5.78
CA SER A 326 10.32 -3.40 6.34
C SER A 326 9.52 -2.76 7.46
N LEU A 327 8.21 -2.58 7.27
CA LEU A 327 7.34 -2.05 8.33
C LEU A 327 7.25 -3.00 9.54
N ARG A 328 7.34 -4.32 9.35
CA ARG A 328 7.39 -5.27 10.48
C ARG A 328 8.67 -5.13 11.29
N HIS A 329 9.81 -4.98 10.61
CA HIS A 329 11.10 -4.69 11.27
C HIS A 329 10.99 -3.42 12.11
N ASP A 330 10.52 -2.32 11.52
CA ASP A 330 10.39 -1.04 12.22
C ASP A 330 9.40 -1.12 13.40
N TYR A 331 8.24 -1.77 13.21
CA TYR A 331 7.22 -1.88 14.25
C TYR A 331 7.68 -2.78 15.41
N ALA A 332 8.27 -3.94 15.12
CA ALA A 332 8.74 -4.87 16.14
C ALA A 332 9.82 -4.22 17.03
N ILE A 333 10.78 -3.53 16.42
CA ILE A 333 11.88 -2.88 17.14
C ILE A 333 11.42 -1.60 17.83
N GLY A 334 10.71 -0.74 17.10
CA GLY A 334 10.29 0.57 17.60
C GLY A 334 9.21 0.49 18.67
N THR A 335 8.43 -0.60 18.76
CA THR A 335 7.37 -0.70 19.78
C THR A 335 7.57 -1.83 20.78
N GLY A 336 8.46 -2.78 20.49
CA GLY A 336 8.61 -4.01 21.28
C GLY A 336 7.39 -4.94 21.22
N ASN A 337 6.37 -4.63 20.42
CA ASN A 337 5.14 -5.41 20.31
C ASN A 337 5.27 -6.55 19.29
N ASP A 338 4.37 -7.53 19.39
CA ASP A 338 4.24 -8.61 18.41
C ASP A 338 3.97 -8.03 17.00
N PRO A 339 4.86 -8.24 16.00
CA PRO A 339 4.65 -7.75 14.64
C PRO A 339 3.58 -8.52 13.87
N TYR A 340 2.85 -9.43 14.50
CA TYR A 340 1.73 -10.16 13.92
C TYR A 340 0.41 -9.75 14.60
N GLY A 341 -0.63 -9.50 13.78
CA GLY A 341 -1.98 -9.20 14.27
C GLY A 341 -2.42 -7.75 14.09
N GLU A 342 -3.43 -7.33 14.86
CA GLU A 342 -4.14 -6.07 14.64
C GLU A 342 -3.29 -4.83 14.91
N GLY A 343 -2.38 -4.87 15.90
CA GLY A 343 -1.49 -3.74 16.21
C GLY A 343 -0.64 -3.36 15.01
N PHE A 344 -0.03 -4.36 14.36
CA PHE A 344 0.71 -4.16 13.11
C PHE A 344 -0.19 -3.66 11.97
N ASN A 345 -1.41 -4.20 11.82
CA ASN A 345 -2.33 -3.73 10.79
C ASN A 345 -2.70 -2.25 10.96
N ARG A 346 -2.94 -1.80 12.20
CA ARG A 346 -3.18 -0.38 12.52
C ARG A 346 -1.95 0.47 12.22
N TYR A 347 -0.75 -0.02 12.55
CA TYR A 347 0.49 0.67 12.20
C TYR A 347 0.66 0.82 10.68
N VAL A 348 0.44 -0.24 9.90
CA VAL A 348 0.49 -0.19 8.42
C VAL A 348 -0.54 0.80 7.86
N HIS A 349 -1.77 0.75 8.37
CA HIS A 349 -2.84 1.67 7.97
C HIS A 349 -2.44 3.13 8.26
N HIS A 350 -1.92 3.41 9.46
CA HIS A 350 -1.40 4.73 9.81
C HIS A 350 -0.28 5.18 8.87
N GLN A 351 0.69 4.31 8.55
CA GLN A 351 1.78 4.67 7.63
C GLN A 351 1.29 4.99 6.22
N ILE A 352 0.26 4.28 5.72
CA ILE A 352 -0.36 4.56 4.43
C ILE A 352 -1.09 5.91 4.46
N LEU A 353 -1.94 6.15 5.46
CA LEU A 353 -2.69 7.40 5.59
C LEU A 353 -1.77 8.60 5.78
N ARG A 354 -0.65 8.43 6.49
CA ARG A 354 0.38 9.44 6.63
C ARG A 354 0.94 9.89 5.28
N VAL A 355 1.29 8.95 4.40
CA VAL A 355 1.82 9.27 3.07
C VAL A 355 0.76 9.99 2.24
N ILE A 356 -0.47 9.48 2.23
CA ILE A 356 -1.59 10.12 1.54
C ILE A 356 -1.83 11.54 2.07
N LYS A 357 -1.82 11.75 3.40
CA LYS A 357 -1.95 13.08 4.01
C LYS A 357 -0.88 14.05 3.53
N GLN A 358 0.36 13.59 3.37
CA GLN A 358 1.42 14.44 2.82
C GLN A 358 1.18 14.76 1.34
N GLU A 359 0.79 13.77 0.54
CA GLU A 359 0.53 13.92 -0.90
C GLU A 359 -0.64 14.85 -1.16
N THR A 360 -1.74 14.71 -0.42
CA THR A 360 -2.92 15.58 -0.53
C THR A 360 -2.66 17.01 -0.05
N GLY A 361 -1.64 17.21 0.80
CA GLY A 361 -1.18 18.53 1.22
C GLY A 361 -0.30 19.26 0.20
N ARG A 362 0.24 18.57 -0.83
CA ARG A 362 1.18 19.16 -1.79
C ARG A 362 0.60 20.29 -2.65
N PRO A 363 -0.68 20.25 -3.08
CA PRO A 363 -1.30 21.39 -3.75
C PRO A 363 -1.44 22.66 -2.91
N ARG A 364 -1.27 22.55 -1.58
CA ARG A 364 -1.39 23.67 -0.62
C ARG A 364 -2.71 24.44 -0.73
N ALA A 365 -3.81 23.70 -0.89
CA ALA A 365 -5.16 24.25 -1.06
C ALA A 365 -5.56 25.27 0.03
N ASN A 366 -5.00 25.14 1.24
CA ASN A 366 -5.21 26.08 2.35
C ASN A 366 -4.75 27.52 2.05
N LEU A 367 -3.80 27.70 1.13
CA LEU A 367 -3.30 29.01 0.69
C LEU A 367 -4.19 29.66 -0.37
N TYR A 368 -5.07 28.89 -1.03
CA TYR A 368 -5.90 29.33 -2.17
C TYR A 368 -7.39 29.14 -1.88
N ARG A 369 -7.90 29.94 -0.94
CA ARG A 369 -9.30 29.83 -0.46
C ARG A 369 -10.35 30.16 -1.52
N ASP A 370 -9.95 30.83 -2.59
CA ASP A 370 -10.77 31.21 -3.75
C ASP A 370 -10.95 30.08 -4.77
N ARG A 371 -10.21 28.97 -4.62
CA ARG A 371 -10.19 27.86 -5.58
C ARG A 371 -10.73 26.58 -4.95
N ILE A 372 -11.35 25.75 -5.77
CA ILE A 372 -11.72 24.38 -5.42
C ILE A 372 -10.64 23.44 -5.97
N PHE A 373 -10.19 22.53 -5.13
CA PHE A 373 -9.22 21.50 -5.48
C PHE A 373 -9.93 20.16 -5.60
N GLU A 374 -9.49 19.35 -6.56
CA GLU A 374 -9.97 18.00 -6.78
C GLU A 374 -8.80 17.02 -6.60
N ILE A 375 -8.99 16.04 -5.73
CA ILE A 375 -8.02 14.98 -5.51
C ILE A 375 -8.67 13.64 -5.89
N VAL A 376 -8.09 12.98 -6.89
CA VAL A 376 -8.57 11.70 -7.40
C VAL A 376 -7.68 10.58 -6.87
N LEU A 377 -8.26 9.70 -6.08
CA LEU A 377 -7.61 8.55 -5.47
C LEU A 377 -7.93 7.31 -6.31
N LEU A 378 -6.94 6.82 -7.06
CA LEU A 378 -7.09 5.61 -7.88
C LEU A 378 -6.82 4.35 -7.05
N THR A 379 -7.62 4.16 -6.01
CA THR A 379 -7.52 3.01 -5.12
C THR A 379 -8.81 2.81 -4.32
N ASP A 380 -9.18 1.55 -4.15
CA ASP A 380 -10.22 1.14 -3.22
C ASP A 380 -9.60 0.83 -1.85
N TYR A 381 -9.59 1.86 -0.99
CA TYR A 381 -9.04 1.78 0.35
C TYR A 381 -9.90 2.58 1.32
N ASP A 382 -9.88 2.17 2.59
CA ASP A 382 -10.57 2.91 3.64
C ASP A 382 -9.73 4.14 4.03
N PHE A 383 -10.27 5.33 3.75
CA PHE A 383 -9.69 6.61 4.15
C PHE A 383 -10.40 7.23 5.36
N SER A 384 -11.24 6.45 6.05
CA SER A 384 -11.82 6.85 7.33
C SER A 384 -10.70 7.24 8.31
N GLY A 385 -10.94 8.28 9.09
CA GLY A 385 -9.94 8.85 10.00
C GLY A 385 -8.96 9.85 9.34
N LEU A 386 -8.88 9.90 8.00
CA LEU A 386 -8.14 10.95 7.28
C LEU A 386 -9.07 11.92 6.57
N ILE A 387 -9.98 11.41 5.74
CA ILE A 387 -10.83 12.23 4.87
C ILE A 387 -12.25 12.34 5.46
N PRO A 388 -12.79 13.56 5.64
CA PRO A 388 -14.17 13.75 6.07
C PRO A 388 -15.18 13.08 5.10
N PRO A 389 -16.19 12.36 5.61
CA PRO A 389 -17.16 11.64 4.76
C PRO A 389 -17.92 12.54 3.78
N ASN A 390 -18.14 13.80 4.13
CA ASN A 390 -18.82 14.80 3.29
C ASN A 390 -17.93 15.35 2.15
N GLN A 391 -16.64 15.05 2.14
CA GLN A 391 -15.69 15.52 1.12
C GLN A 391 -15.28 14.42 0.13
N ILE A 392 -15.62 13.15 0.39
CA ILE A 392 -15.25 12.02 -0.47
C ILE A 392 -16.46 11.50 -1.24
N LYS A 393 -16.32 11.47 -2.57
CA LYS A 393 -17.27 10.83 -3.48
C LYS A 393 -16.65 9.56 -4.03
N GLN A 394 -17.34 8.43 -3.88
CA GLN A 394 -16.94 7.20 -4.55
C GLN A 394 -17.54 7.15 -5.96
N CYS A 395 -16.77 6.66 -6.92
CA CYS A 395 -17.20 6.44 -8.29
C CYS A 395 -16.55 5.18 -8.85
N LYS A 396 -17.12 4.63 -9.93
CA LYS A 396 -16.46 3.59 -10.72
C LYS A 396 -15.52 4.18 -11.76
N ALA A 397 -14.54 3.42 -12.21
CA ALA A 397 -13.57 3.86 -13.20
C ALA A 397 -14.23 4.36 -14.50
N HIS A 398 -15.27 3.66 -14.96
CA HIS A 398 -15.98 4.01 -16.19
C HIS A 398 -16.79 5.31 -16.10
N GLU A 399 -17.13 5.76 -14.90
CA GLU A 399 -17.83 7.03 -14.66
C GLU A 399 -16.91 8.24 -14.85
N ILE A 400 -15.58 8.04 -14.75
CA ILE A 400 -14.58 9.04 -15.14
C ILE A 400 -14.40 9.03 -16.66
N THR A 401 -14.18 7.85 -17.24
CA THR A 401 -14.08 7.70 -18.69
C THR A 401 -14.55 6.32 -19.14
N PRO A 402 -15.41 6.22 -20.18
CA PRO A 402 -15.87 4.93 -20.70
C PRO A 402 -14.73 4.01 -21.17
N LEU A 403 -13.54 4.56 -21.47
CA LEU A 403 -12.37 3.76 -21.84
C LEU A 403 -11.78 2.96 -20.67
N ALA A 404 -12.17 3.30 -19.44
CA ALA A 404 -11.74 2.64 -18.21
C ALA A 404 -12.73 1.58 -17.69
N GLU A 405 -13.74 1.19 -18.47
CA GLU A 405 -14.61 0.04 -18.16
C GLU A 405 -13.80 -1.23 -17.89
N SER A 406 -14.20 -2.03 -16.91
CA SER A 406 -13.72 -3.41 -16.76
C SER A 406 -14.04 -4.26 -17.99
N VAL A 407 -13.41 -5.43 -18.12
CA VAL A 407 -13.74 -6.35 -19.23
C VAL A 407 -15.22 -6.75 -19.16
N SER A 408 -15.75 -7.01 -17.96
CA SER A 408 -17.15 -7.37 -17.77
C SER A 408 -18.09 -6.22 -18.15
N GLU A 409 -17.82 -5.00 -17.69
CA GLU A 409 -18.64 -3.82 -18.02
C GLU A 409 -18.63 -3.52 -19.51
N ARG A 410 -17.46 -3.55 -20.14
CA ARG A 410 -17.32 -3.35 -21.58
C ARG A 410 -18.09 -4.42 -22.37
N THR A 411 -18.01 -5.68 -21.94
CA THR A 411 -18.76 -6.77 -22.57
C THR A 411 -20.26 -6.54 -22.44
N LYS A 412 -20.75 -6.20 -21.25
CA LYS A 412 -22.17 -5.88 -21.03
C LYS A 412 -22.62 -4.70 -21.90
N ARG A 413 -21.88 -3.60 -21.93
CA ARG A 413 -22.22 -2.44 -22.78
C ARG A 413 -22.31 -2.82 -24.26
N LEU A 414 -21.32 -3.53 -24.80
CA LEU A 414 -21.31 -3.93 -26.21
C LEU A 414 -22.47 -4.90 -26.55
N ILE A 415 -22.83 -5.79 -25.61
CA ILE A 415 -24.01 -6.65 -25.75
C ILE A 415 -25.29 -5.80 -25.79
N GLY A 416 -25.43 -4.84 -24.88
CA GLY A 416 -26.57 -3.92 -24.84
C GLY A 416 -26.69 -3.06 -26.11
N GLU A 417 -25.59 -2.47 -26.57
CA GLU A 417 -25.54 -1.72 -27.84
C GLU A 417 -25.92 -2.58 -29.04
N ALA A 418 -25.43 -3.82 -29.10
CA ALA A 418 -25.78 -4.74 -30.17
C ALA A 418 -27.25 -5.16 -30.12
N ALA A 419 -27.80 -5.41 -28.93
CA ALA A 419 -29.20 -5.73 -28.75
C ALA A 419 -30.11 -4.56 -29.18
N ASN A 420 -29.76 -3.32 -28.81
CA ASN A 420 -30.46 -2.10 -29.27
C ASN A 420 -30.44 -1.99 -30.80
N ARG A 421 -29.28 -2.16 -31.45
CA ARG A 421 -29.20 -2.12 -32.92
C ARG A 421 -30.03 -3.20 -33.61
N LEU A 422 -30.05 -4.41 -33.04
CA LEU A 422 -30.86 -5.52 -33.57
C LEU A 422 -32.35 -5.20 -33.41
N TRP A 423 -32.75 -4.63 -32.28
CA TRP A 423 -34.13 -4.19 -32.04
C TRP A 423 -34.55 -3.09 -33.01
N GLU A 424 -33.75 -2.03 -33.16
CA GLU A 424 -34.01 -0.91 -34.08
C GLU A 424 -34.10 -1.36 -35.55
N SER A 425 -33.39 -2.44 -35.92
CA SER A 425 -33.44 -3.02 -37.26
C SER A 425 -34.50 -4.12 -37.44
N GLY A 426 -35.33 -4.37 -36.42
CA GLY A 426 -36.38 -5.40 -36.45
C GLY A 426 -35.85 -6.84 -36.49
N GLN A 427 -34.59 -7.06 -36.16
CA GLN A 427 -33.95 -8.37 -36.18
C GLN A 427 -34.10 -9.09 -34.83
N LYS A 428 -34.30 -10.41 -34.86
CA LYS A 428 -34.42 -11.22 -33.64
C LYS A 428 -33.13 -11.17 -32.84
N ILE A 429 -33.24 -10.70 -31.59
CA ILE A 429 -32.13 -10.66 -30.64
C ILE A 429 -31.82 -12.08 -30.18
N THR A 430 -30.73 -12.64 -30.67
CA THR A 430 -30.23 -13.96 -30.29
C THR A 430 -28.74 -13.88 -29.97
N GLU A 431 -28.21 -14.82 -29.19
CA GLU A 431 -26.76 -14.90 -28.91
C GLU A 431 -25.91 -14.91 -30.18
N ARG A 432 -26.39 -15.60 -31.22
CA ARG A 432 -25.71 -15.68 -32.51
C ARG A 432 -25.70 -14.32 -33.20
N ALA A 433 -26.83 -13.62 -33.23
CA ALA A 433 -26.93 -12.29 -33.82
C ALA A 433 -26.05 -11.27 -33.07
N ILE A 434 -26.06 -11.29 -31.73
CA ILE A 434 -25.22 -10.43 -30.90
C ILE A 434 -23.73 -10.73 -31.14
N SER A 435 -23.35 -12.00 -31.20
CA SER A 435 -21.98 -12.43 -31.53
C SER A 435 -21.54 -11.91 -32.90
N THR A 436 -22.42 -11.94 -33.90
CA THR A 436 -22.13 -11.38 -35.23
C THR A 436 -21.97 -9.87 -35.22
N VAL A 437 -22.84 -9.13 -34.52
CA VAL A 437 -22.78 -7.65 -34.46
C VAL A 437 -21.59 -7.14 -33.65
N THR A 438 -21.27 -7.80 -32.54
CA THR A 438 -20.17 -7.40 -31.65
C THR A 438 -18.80 -7.94 -32.06
N GLY A 439 -18.76 -8.96 -32.93
CA GLY A 439 -17.54 -9.71 -33.25
C GLY A 439 -17.03 -10.60 -32.10
N MET A 440 -17.80 -10.75 -31.01
CA MET A 440 -17.41 -11.56 -29.86
C MET A 440 -17.65 -13.05 -30.09
N ALA A 441 -16.84 -13.90 -29.45
CA ALA A 441 -17.13 -15.34 -29.41
C ALA A 441 -18.45 -15.62 -28.69
N ARG A 442 -19.27 -16.52 -29.23
CA ARG A 442 -20.58 -16.87 -28.65
C ARG A 442 -20.50 -17.36 -27.20
N THR A 443 -19.42 -18.04 -26.83
CA THR A 443 -19.16 -18.46 -25.44
C THR A 443 -19.02 -17.28 -24.48
N THR A 444 -18.52 -16.14 -24.96
CA THR A 444 -18.40 -14.90 -24.16
C THR A 444 -19.77 -14.26 -23.95
N VAL A 445 -20.62 -14.22 -24.98
CA VAL A 445 -22.00 -13.76 -24.89
C VAL A 445 -22.82 -14.64 -23.94
N ASN A 446 -22.68 -15.97 -24.05
CA ASN A 446 -23.36 -16.93 -23.17
C ASN A 446 -22.95 -16.78 -21.69
N ARG A 447 -21.69 -16.42 -21.39
CA ARG A 447 -21.28 -16.11 -20.00
C ARG A 447 -21.99 -14.89 -19.41
N CYS A 448 -22.62 -14.07 -20.24
CA CYS A 448 -23.44 -12.92 -19.83
C CYS A 448 -24.94 -13.18 -20.04
N ARG A 449 -25.37 -14.46 -19.98
CA ARG A 449 -26.75 -14.86 -20.28
C ARG A 449 -27.79 -14.15 -19.41
N GLU A 450 -27.57 -14.09 -18.10
CA GLU A 450 -28.46 -13.40 -17.16
C GLU A 450 -28.72 -11.94 -17.58
N PHE A 451 -27.65 -11.21 -17.91
CA PHE A 451 -27.76 -9.83 -18.40
C PHE A 451 -28.47 -9.72 -19.76
N LEU A 452 -28.29 -10.70 -20.65
CA LEU A 452 -29.03 -10.75 -21.91
C LEU A 452 -30.52 -11.00 -21.68
N ASP A 453 -30.89 -11.87 -20.75
CA ASP A 453 -32.28 -12.14 -20.42
C ASP A 453 -32.95 -10.90 -19.80
N GLU A 454 -32.25 -10.13 -18.97
CA GLU A 454 -32.71 -8.81 -18.47
C GLU A 454 -32.99 -7.82 -19.61
N ILE A 455 -32.08 -7.72 -20.59
CA ILE A 455 -32.26 -6.87 -21.77
C ILE A 455 -33.50 -7.32 -22.58
N LEU A 456 -33.62 -8.62 -22.82
CA LEU A 456 -34.72 -9.19 -23.60
C LEU A 456 -36.07 -8.87 -22.95
N ALA A 457 -36.18 -9.06 -21.63
CA ALA A 457 -37.39 -8.70 -20.88
C ALA A 457 -37.80 -7.23 -21.09
N THR A 458 -36.82 -6.33 -21.19
CA THR A 458 -37.07 -4.90 -21.42
C THR A 458 -37.67 -4.62 -22.81
N PHE A 459 -37.29 -5.38 -23.84
CA PHE A 459 -37.84 -5.24 -25.18
C PHE A 459 -39.23 -5.88 -25.33
N THR A 460 -39.48 -6.99 -24.65
CA THR A 460 -40.79 -7.69 -24.69
C THR A 460 -41.88 -6.86 -24.01
N ILE A 461 -41.54 -6.09 -22.97
CA ILE A 461 -42.48 -5.17 -22.28
C ILE A 461 -42.90 -3.97 -23.16
N LYS A 462 -42.07 -3.55 -24.12
CA LYS A 462 -42.35 -2.34 -24.94
C LYS A 462 -43.23 -2.58 -26.17
N ASP A 463 -43.40 -3.84 -26.59
CA ASP A 463 -44.13 -4.17 -27.81
C ASP A 463 -44.70 -5.60 -27.69
N SER A 464 -45.95 -5.70 -27.25
CA SER A 464 -46.65 -6.97 -26.98
C SER A 464 -46.88 -7.84 -28.22
N TYR A 465 -46.51 -7.34 -29.42
CA TYR A 465 -46.52 -8.07 -30.69
C TYR A 465 -45.13 -8.42 -31.23
N SER A 466 -44.07 -8.13 -30.47
CA SER A 466 -42.68 -8.42 -30.86
C SER A 466 -42.33 -9.90 -30.65
N ASN A 467 -41.92 -10.58 -31.72
CA ASN A 467 -41.39 -11.96 -31.69
C ASN A 467 -40.01 -12.10 -30.99
N CYS A 468 -39.61 -11.10 -30.19
CA CYS A 468 -38.36 -11.08 -29.46
C CYS A 468 -38.56 -11.63 -28.04
N GLY A 469 -38.21 -12.89 -27.85
CA GLY A 469 -37.95 -13.44 -26.50
C GLY A 469 -39.09 -14.19 -25.81
N GLN A 470 -40.00 -14.86 -26.53
CA GLN A 470 -40.94 -15.75 -25.85
C GLN A 470 -40.21 -16.91 -25.17
N ALA A 471 -40.31 -16.97 -23.84
CA ALA A 471 -39.90 -18.11 -23.03
C ALA A 471 -40.70 -19.35 -23.47
N GLU A 472 -40.02 -20.43 -23.80
CA GLU A 472 -40.57 -21.64 -24.45
C GLU A 472 -41.54 -22.48 -23.56
N THR A 473 -42.22 -21.91 -22.55
CA THR A 473 -43.03 -22.71 -21.60
C THR A 473 -44.40 -22.14 -21.20
N LEU A 474 -44.77 -20.93 -21.60
CA LEU A 474 -46.11 -20.39 -21.29
C LEU A 474 -47.06 -20.60 -22.48
N THR A 475 -48.24 -21.16 -22.22
CA THR A 475 -49.27 -21.26 -23.26
C THR A 475 -49.88 -19.88 -23.52
N GLN A 476 -50.54 -19.71 -24.68
CA GLN A 476 -51.24 -18.45 -24.98
C GLN A 476 -52.26 -18.10 -23.89
N THR A 477 -52.96 -19.10 -23.36
CA THR A 477 -53.91 -18.94 -22.25
C THR A 477 -53.24 -18.44 -20.97
N ASP A 478 -52.03 -18.92 -20.66
CA ASP A 478 -51.27 -18.43 -19.49
C ASP A 478 -50.81 -16.98 -19.69
N THR A 479 -50.46 -16.63 -20.92
CA THR A 479 -50.01 -15.27 -21.28
C THR A 479 -51.17 -14.27 -21.20
N ASP A 480 -52.35 -14.66 -21.69
CA ASP A 480 -53.55 -13.82 -21.62
C ASP A 480 -53.99 -13.60 -20.17
N LEU A 481 -53.97 -14.65 -19.34
CA LEU A 481 -54.29 -14.56 -17.91
C LEU A 481 -53.30 -13.65 -17.14
N ILE A 482 -52.01 -13.75 -17.43
CA ILE A 482 -50.96 -12.91 -16.81
C ILE A 482 -51.09 -11.45 -17.27
N ASN A 483 -51.46 -11.21 -18.52
CA ASN A 483 -51.71 -9.86 -19.04
C ASN A 483 -52.92 -9.22 -18.35
N ASP A 484 -54.03 -9.95 -18.21
CA ASP A 484 -55.23 -9.46 -17.51
C ASP A 484 -54.93 -9.15 -16.04
N ALA A 485 -54.16 -10.01 -15.36
CA ALA A 485 -53.72 -9.78 -13.99
C ALA A 485 -52.81 -8.54 -13.87
N THR A 486 -51.95 -8.31 -14.86
CA THR A 486 -51.04 -7.14 -14.88
C THR A 486 -51.83 -5.84 -15.08
N VAL A 487 -52.77 -5.82 -16.03
CA VAL A 487 -53.66 -4.66 -16.26
C VAL A 487 -54.51 -4.36 -15.03
N TYR A 488 -54.97 -5.40 -14.33
CA TYR A 488 -55.72 -5.25 -13.09
C TYR A 488 -54.88 -4.61 -11.96
N LEU A 489 -53.61 -5.02 -11.81
CA LEU A 489 -52.67 -4.40 -10.86
C LEU A 489 -52.31 -2.97 -11.21
N GLU A 490 -52.23 -2.64 -12.50
CA GLU A 490 -52.03 -1.27 -12.99
C GLU A 490 -53.20 -0.35 -12.66
N ALA A 491 -54.42 -0.88 -12.65
CA ALA A 491 -55.62 -0.13 -12.30
C ALA A 491 -55.85 -0.03 -10.78
N ALA A 492 -55.14 -0.81 -9.97
CA ALA A 492 -55.31 -0.83 -8.52
C ALA A 492 -54.81 0.48 -7.88
N SER A 493 -55.56 0.97 -6.88
CA SER A 493 -55.13 2.12 -6.08
C SER A 493 -53.93 1.75 -5.21
N GLU A 494 -53.10 2.74 -4.86
CA GLU A 494 -51.90 2.50 -4.07
C GLU A 494 -52.21 1.85 -2.71
N ASP A 495 -53.32 2.22 -2.08
CA ASP A 495 -53.75 1.67 -0.78
C ASP A 495 -54.28 0.22 -0.88
N SER A 496 -54.71 -0.22 -2.06
CA SER A 496 -55.25 -1.57 -2.30
C SER A 496 -54.28 -2.50 -3.02
N LEU A 497 -53.15 -1.98 -3.52
CA LEU A 497 -52.26 -2.66 -4.45
C LEU A 497 -51.72 -4.00 -3.89
N LEU A 498 -51.29 -4.03 -2.63
CA LEU A 498 -50.80 -5.26 -2.01
C LEU A 498 -51.92 -6.29 -1.80
N THR A 499 -53.13 -5.85 -1.44
CA THR A 499 -54.28 -6.74 -1.25
C THR A 499 -54.71 -7.37 -2.57
N GLU A 500 -54.81 -6.56 -3.63
CA GLU A 500 -55.14 -7.06 -4.97
C GLU A 500 -54.05 -8.01 -5.51
N PHE A 501 -52.77 -7.71 -5.25
CA PHE A 501 -51.67 -8.62 -5.57
C PHE A 501 -51.79 -9.95 -4.82
N GLY A 502 -52.14 -9.93 -3.54
CA GLY A 502 -52.44 -11.14 -2.75
C GLY A 502 -53.57 -11.97 -3.35
N ASN A 503 -54.69 -11.33 -3.71
CA ASN A 503 -55.85 -11.99 -4.31
C ASN A 503 -55.50 -12.69 -5.64
N ILE A 504 -54.66 -12.07 -6.47
CA ILE A 504 -54.22 -12.65 -7.75
C ILE A 504 -53.36 -13.90 -7.51
N LEU A 505 -52.47 -13.88 -6.51
CA LEU A 505 -51.62 -15.02 -6.18
C LEU A 505 -52.41 -16.22 -5.67
N GLU A 506 -53.62 -16.03 -5.13
CA GLU A 506 -54.49 -17.15 -4.74
C GLU A 506 -55.11 -17.88 -5.94
N VAL A 507 -55.20 -17.21 -7.09
CA VAL A 507 -55.81 -17.75 -8.31
C VAL A 507 -54.77 -18.40 -9.23
N LEU A 508 -53.50 -17.98 -9.13
CA LEU A 508 -52.42 -18.47 -9.98
C LEU A 508 -51.69 -19.67 -9.38
N ASP A 509 -51.27 -20.60 -10.23
CA ASP A 509 -50.35 -21.64 -9.78
C ASP A 509 -48.94 -21.08 -9.53
N ARG A 510 -48.05 -21.92 -8.95
CA ARG A 510 -46.70 -21.49 -8.57
C ARG A 510 -45.83 -21.04 -9.74
N ASN A 511 -46.00 -21.65 -10.92
CA ASN A 511 -45.23 -21.29 -12.11
C ASN A 511 -45.76 -20.00 -12.74
N GLN A 512 -47.08 -19.84 -12.80
CA GLN A 512 -47.75 -18.63 -13.27
C GLN A 512 -47.47 -17.44 -12.33
N SER A 513 -47.44 -17.66 -11.02
CA SER A 513 -47.09 -16.64 -10.03
C SER A 513 -45.65 -16.13 -10.17
N ALA A 514 -44.71 -17.05 -10.42
CA ALA A 514 -43.31 -16.69 -10.67
C ALA A 514 -43.14 -15.92 -11.98
N ALA A 515 -43.93 -16.29 -13.01
CA ALA A 515 -43.95 -15.57 -14.28
C ALA A 515 -44.57 -14.19 -14.13
N LEU A 516 -45.72 -14.03 -13.46
CA LEU A 516 -46.42 -12.75 -13.25
C LEU A 516 -45.48 -11.66 -12.71
N TRP A 517 -44.61 -12.01 -11.75
CA TRP A 517 -43.63 -11.06 -11.21
C TRP A 517 -42.75 -10.47 -12.31
N GLY A 518 -42.44 -11.21 -13.37
CA GLY A 518 -41.69 -10.77 -14.54
C GLY A 518 -42.48 -9.90 -15.54
N PHE A 519 -43.80 -9.83 -15.44
CA PHE A 519 -44.67 -9.04 -16.33
C PHE A 519 -45.19 -7.73 -15.72
N ILE A 520 -45.29 -7.64 -14.39
CA ILE A 520 -45.71 -6.40 -13.70
C ILE A 520 -44.74 -5.25 -14.06
N PRO A 521 -45.17 -4.02 -14.41
CA PRO A 521 -44.26 -2.92 -14.67
C PRO A 521 -43.38 -2.56 -13.46
N ILE A 522 -42.14 -2.12 -13.73
CA ILE A 522 -41.18 -1.73 -12.68
C ILE A 522 -41.76 -0.74 -11.66
N PRO A 523 -42.48 0.33 -12.05
CA PRO A 523 -43.04 1.28 -11.07
C PRO A 523 -44.03 0.63 -10.08
N ILE A 524 -44.73 -0.43 -10.51
CA ILE A 524 -45.69 -1.16 -9.67
C ILE A 524 -44.97 -2.18 -8.81
N ARG A 525 -43.93 -2.85 -9.34
CA ARG A 525 -43.06 -3.73 -8.53
C ARG A 525 -42.38 -2.95 -7.41
N ASP A 526 -41.85 -1.76 -7.70
CA ASP A 526 -41.20 -0.93 -6.70
C ASP A 526 -42.17 -0.52 -5.59
N LYS A 527 -43.41 -0.18 -5.94
CA LYS A 527 -44.48 0.08 -4.95
C LYS A 527 -44.82 -1.15 -4.11
N LEU A 528 -45.00 -2.32 -4.75
CA LEU A 528 -45.26 -3.59 -4.06
C LEU A 528 -44.11 -3.99 -3.13
N LEU A 529 -42.86 -3.86 -3.59
CA LEU A 529 -41.65 -4.13 -2.80
C LEU A 529 -41.59 -3.20 -1.58
N ASN A 530 -41.87 -1.91 -1.75
CA ASN A 530 -41.89 -0.95 -0.64
C ASN A 530 -42.99 -1.30 0.38
N GLN A 531 -44.19 -1.69 -0.07
CA GLN A 531 -45.27 -2.12 0.82
C GLN A 531 -44.96 -3.44 1.55
N LEU A 532 -44.34 -4.40 0.87
CA LEU A 532 -43.89 -5.66 1.46
C LEU A 532 -42.77 -5.45 2.48
N LEU A 533 -41.80 -4.57 2.17
CA LEU A 533 -40.71 -4.23 3.08
C LEU A 533 -41.24 -3.53 4.34
N ALA A 534 -42.26 -2.67 4.21
CA ALA A 534 -42.90 -1.99 5.34
C ALA A 534 -43.65 -2.95 6.29
N ILE A 535 -44.07 -4.13 5.82
CA ILE A 535 -44.72 -5.17 6.63
C ILE A 535 -43.69 -6.16 7.21
N ALA A 536 -42.51 -6.27 6.59
CA ALA A 536 -41.42 -7.14 7.03
C ALA A 536 -40.54 -6.52 8.15
N THR A 537 -40.73 -5.24 8.46
CA THR A 537 -40.16 -4.50 9.61
C THR A 537 -41.19 -4.36 10.72
#